data_AF-A0A9X0BUG9-F1
#
_entry.id   AF-A0A9X0BUG9-F1
#
_cell.length_a   1.000
_cell.length_b   1.000
_cell.length_c   1.000
_cell.angle_alpha   90.00
_cell.angle_beta   90.00
_cell.angle_gamma   90.00
#
_symmetry.space_group_name_H-M   'P 1'
#
loop_
_entity.id
_entity.type
_entity.pdbx_description
1 polymer ?
#
loop_
_entity_poly.entity_id
_entity_poly.type
_entity_poly.pdbx_seq_one_letter_code
_entity_poly.pdbx_strand_id
1 'polypeptide(L)'
;MHPIVHHPVVTKISELFGNGDFESQLGSALSPLGPGDRVCVRIDAVICVTNTFSSNAAADDGMSLSLGWLTVENKQPLTITPRQAALLRSSLSPDSPSQPGCDGGPVTPQSISNEYHNPRRKTVSGLRLSNPSALSATKEKPESDSDTNAGPGSQPYDVRIQPSVRQFHSDARFPQRKRSTKDGSAPPLQPSSIDKFILGIWMQVHSPITLSVSFPDRRPGINVGTGVSREVFRVISSLCKEYNNQSRSSRALEMVVQAHWVECYEARIASILLEHPSCTKSEARIMALKEACSTLGWQEKELRNRLIGFNDGLAARLRSNASSLEVAADTLHPGWRDLLRIIDQNEQPRYSGHPHEWVMVDSGPALPLKNTYSHLSSPAEFQFEFVNDCVIDQTVFGAEDPRREPGIDPDFCQICKEQQADDMASNHCSCFPTLFGSVRYPPPVQIFHTASGKNNGVVARCHFERGTAIAEFVGFITRGIDGVDVMVGGNAERPYQIFQGKMGNFTRFINHSCRPNSQFQRFYWRGTERVLVVSRGVSAGSEITVDYSDLYWRKLRKNCLCGEPGCRYAHQADQG
;
A
#
# COMPACT_ATOMS: atom_id res chain seq x y z
N MET A 1 34.50 23.43 -21.11
CA MET A 1 33.38 22.50 -21.35
C MET A 1 32.09 23.20 -20.90
N HIS A 2 30.99 23.12 -21.67
CA HIS A 2 29.76 23.86 -21.34
C HIS A 2 29.15 23.35 -20.01
N PRO A 3 28.62 24.21 -19.12
CA PRO A 3 28.14 23.79 -17.78
C PRO A 3 27.04 22.72 -17.81
N ILE A 4 26.31 22.61 -18.93
CA ILE A 4 25.25 21.61 -19.12
C ILE A 4 25.77 20.17 -19.12
N VAL A 5 27.07 19.95 -19.37
CA VAL A 5 27.68 18.61 -19.32
C VAL A 5 27.67 18.06 -17.90
N HIS A 6 27.78 18.93 -16.89
CA HIS A 6 27.70 18.57 -15.48
C HIS A 6 26.27 18.69 -14.92
N HIS A 7 25.25 18.71 -15.79
CA HIS A 7 23.87 18.75 -15.34
C HIS A 7 23.53 17.41 -14.64
N PRO A 8 22.91 17.40 -13.45
CA PRO A 8 22.71 16.17 -12.67
C PRO A 8 21.96 15.04 -13.42
N VAL A 9 21.08 15.40 -14.35
CA VAL A 9 20.38 14.45 -15.22
C VAL A 9 21.30 13.80 -16.25
N VAL A 10 22.32 14.49 -16.76
CA VAL A 10 23.30 13.93 -17.70
C VAL A 10 24.11 12.83 -17.00
N THR A 11 24.60 13.10 -15.79
CA THR A 11 25.32 12.12 -14.97
C THR A 11 24.44 10.91 -14.63
N LYS A 12 23.17 11.13 -14.25
CA LYS A 12 22.23 10.03 -14.00
C LYS A 12 21.94 9.17 -15.22
N ILE A 13 21.84 9.76 -16.41
CA ILE A 13 21.64 9.01 -17.66
C ILE A 13 22.87 8.16 -17.97
N SER A 14 24.06 8.74 -17.82
CA SER A 14 25.33 8.01 -17.95
C SER A 14 25.37 6.78 -17.03
N GLU A 15 25.03 6.95 -15.75
CA GLU A 15 24.98 5.86 -14.77
C GLU A 15 23.90 4.82 -15.08
N LEU A 16 22.68 5.26 -15.39
CA LEU A 16 21.53 4.39 -15.62
C LEU A 16 21.75 3.44 -16.80
N PHE A 17 22.43 3.90 -17.84
CA PHE A 17 22.73 3.11 -19.04
C PHE A 17 24.16 2.56 -19.09
N GLY A 18 24.96 2.77 -18.03
CA GLY A 18 26.36 2.33 -17.97
C GLY A 18 27.26 2.95 -19.04
N ASN A 19 26.91 4.15 -19.55
CA ASN A 19 27.64 4.84 -20.62
C ASN A 19 28.57 5.91 -20.04
N GLY A 20 29.71 5.47 -19.49
CA GLY A 20 30.69 6.35 -18.83
C GLY A 20 31.32 7.43 -19.73
N ASP A 21 31.23 7.30 -21.06
CA ASP A 21 31.79 8.26 -22.02
C ASP A 21 30.79 9.36 -22.41
N PHE A 22 29.54 9.28 -21.96
CA PHE A 22 28.47 10.19 -22.39
C PHE A 22 28.76 11.67 -22.10
N GLU A 23 29.32 11.97 -20.92
CA GLU A 23 29.68 13.35 -20.56
C GLU A 23 30.78 13.92 -21.46
N SER A 24 31.78 13.10 -21.80
CA SER A 24 32.88 13.47 -22.70
C SER A 24 32.38 13.68 -24.13
N GLN A 25 31.52 12.79 -24.63
CA GLN A 25 30.89 12.90 -25.95
C GLN A 25 30.02 14.16 -26.07
N LEU A 26 29.18 14.42 -25.05
CA LEU A 26 28.37 15.64 -25.00
C LEU A 26 29.26 16.89 -24.93
N GLY A 27 30.32 16.86 -24.14
CA GLY A 27 31.31 17.95 -24.07
C GLY A 27 31.99 18.23 -25.40
N SER A 28 32.33 17.18 -26.17
CA SER A 28 32.90 17.30 -27.51
C SER A 28 31.89 17.86 -28.52
N ALA A 29 30.63 17.40 -28.47
CA ALA A 29 29.56 17.87 -29.36
C ALA A 29 29.22 19.36 -29.14
N LEU A 30 29.38 19.86 -27.91
CA LEU A 30 29.12 21.25 -27.54
C LEU A 30 30.34 22.16 -27.71
N SER A 31 31.52 21.62 -28.02
CA SER A 31 32.77 22.38 -28.21
C SER A 31 32.72 23.47 -29.30
N PRO A 32 31.89 23.38 -30.37
CA PRO A 32 31.79 24.44 -31.38
C PRO A 32 30.97 25.67 -30.95
N LEU A 33 30.24 25.60 -29.82
CA LEU A 33 29.30 26.64 -29.40
C LEU A 33 29.99 27.75 -28.60
N GLY A 34 29.59 29.00 -28.85
CA GLY A 34 30.16 30.18 -28.22
C GLY A 34 29.61 30.47 -26.82
N PRO A 35 30.24 31.34 -26.02
CA PRO A 35 29.82 31.68 -24.65
C PRO A 35 28.45 32.37 -24.55
N GLY A 36 27.88 32.84 -25.67
CA GLY A 36 26.59 33.52 -25.75
C GLY A 36 25.44 32.64 -26.26
N ASP A 37 25.71 31.40 -26.66
CA ASP A 37 24.68 30.52 -27.23
C ASP A 37 23.82 29.92 -26.12
N ARG A 38 22.50 30.07 -26.22
CA ARG A 38 21.56 29.42 -25.29
C ARG A 38 21.46 27.94 -25.65
N VAL A 39 22.26 27.12 -24.96
CA VAL A 39 22.28 25.67 -25.16
C VAL A 39 21.17 25.00 -24.37
N CYS A 40 20.38 24.17 -25.06
CA CYS A 40 19.37 23.33 -24.47
C CYS A 40 19.51 21.88 -24.96
N VAL A 41 19.46 20.92 -24.05
CA VAL A 41 19.49 19.48 -24.38
C VAL A 41 18.08 18.93 -24.24
N ARG A 42 17.48 18.47 -25.35
CA ARG A 42 16.20 17.78 -25.34
C ARG A 42 16.43 16.27 -25.16
N ILE A 43 15.65 15.64 -24.29
CA ILE A 43 15.67 14.19 -24.09
C ILE A 43 14.37 13.64 -24.65
N ASP A 44 14.48 12.75 -25.64
CA ASP A 44 13.34 12.07 -26.24
C ASP A 44 13.47 10.56 -26.04
N ALA A 45 12.34 9.88 -25.84
CA ALA A 45 12.22 8.43 -25.91
C ALA A 45 11.67 8.05 -27.29
N VAL A 46 12.42 7.24 -28.04
CA VAL A 46 12.00 6.76 -29.36
C VAL A 46 11.57 5.30 -29.25
N ILE A 47 10.36 4.99 -29.68
CA ILE A 47 9.83 3.63 -29.68
C ILE A 47 10.27 2.93 -30.98
N CYS A 48 11.09 1.88 -30.86
CA CYS A 48 11.55 1.08 -31.99
C CYS A 48 10.73 -0.21 -32.09
N VAL A 49 10.15 -0.49 -33.27
CA VAL A 49 9.21 -1.62 -33.47
C VAL A 49 9.89 -2.88 -34.05
N THR A 50 11.23 -2.91 -34.21
CA THR A 50 11.96 -4.06 -34.77
C THR A 50 13.19 -4.46 -33.97
N ASN A 51 13.50 -5.76 -33.97
CA ASN A 51 14.50 -6.42 -33.13
C ASN A 51 15.94 -6.32 -33.69
N THR A 52 16.27 -5.25 -34.40
CA THR A 52 17.61 -5.01 -34.95
C THR A 52 18.12 -3.67 -34.46
N PHE A 53 19.17 -3.68 -33.63
CA PHE A 53 19.96 -2.51 -33.24
C PHE A 53 20.76 -1.96 -34.45
N SER A 54 20.05 -1.59 -35.51
CA SER A 54 20.65 -0.95 -36.69
C SER A 54 20.88 0.53 -36.38
N SER A 55 22.14 0.93 -36.34
CA SER A 55 22.62 2.25 -35.91
C SER A 55 22.15 3.46 -36.75
N ASN A 56 21.36 3.23 -37.81
CA ASN A 56 20.93 4.26 -38.77
C ASN A 56 19.41 4.26 -39.03
N ALA A 57 18.58 3.82 -38.10
CA ALA A 57 17.14 4.04 -38.21
C ALA A 57 16.83 5.52 -37.93
N ALA A 58 16.57 6.30 -38.99
CA ALA A 58 16.03 7.65 -38.83
C ALA A 58 14.71 7.55 -38.05
N ALA A 59 14.58 8.31 -36.97
CA ALA A 59 13.38 8.35 -36.17
C ALA A 59 12.19 8.74 -37.06
N ASP A 60 11.19 7.88 -37.15
CA ASP A 60 9.90 8.25 -37.74
C ASP A 60 9.24 9.27 -36.79
N ASP A 61 8.94 10.46 -37.29
CA ASP A 61 8.61 11.67 -36.50
C ASP A 61 7.35 11.48 -35.61
N GLY A 62 6.59 10.41 -35.81
CA GLY A 62 5.39 10.04 -35.05
C GLY A 62 5.61 9.18 -33.78
N MET A 63 6.81 8.63 -33.55
CA MET A 63 7.09 7.70 -32.42
C MET A 63 8.15 8.22 -31.43
N SER A 64 8.36 9.54 -31.40
CA SER A 64 9.25 10.22 -30.45
C SER A 64 8.45 10.90 -29.34
N LEU A 65 8.67 10.48 -28.10
CA LEU A 65 8.05 11.05 -26.89
C LEU A 65 9.05 11.95 -26.18
N SER A 66 8.80 13.25 -26.17
CA SER A 66 9.69 14.18 -25.46
C SER A 66 9.54 14.06 -23.96
N LEU A 67 10.62 13.69 -23.28
CA LEU A 67 10.66 13.50 -21.82
C LEU A 67 10.96 14.81 -21.08
N GLY A 68 11.74 15.71 -21.69
CA GLY A 68 12.06 17.01 -21.11
C GLY A 68 13.25 17.71 -21.74
N TRP A 69 13.57 18.89 -21.22
CA TRP A 69 14.69 19.73 -21.65
C TRP A 69 15.60 20.06 -20.47
N LEU A 70 16.89 20.08 -20.72
CA LEU A 70 17.91 20.55 -19.79
C LEU A 70 18.42 21.91 -20.28
N THR A 71 18.55 22.86 -19.37
CA THR A 71 19.15 24.17 -19.64
C THR A 71 19.97 24.61 -18.43
N VAL A 72 20.86 25.58 -18.64
CA VAL A 72 21.59 26.23 -17.55
C VAL A 72 21.27 27.72 -17.60
N GLU A 73 20.54 28.21 -16.61
CA GLU A 73 20.23 29.64 -16.45
C GLU A 73 20.88 30.15 -15.16
N ASN A 74 21.55 31.31 -15.21
CA ASN A 74 22.25 31.91 -14.06
C ASN A 74 23.21 30.95 -13.33
N LYS A 75 23.92 30.09 -14.09
CA LYS A 75 24.81 29.03 -13.57
C LYS A 75 24.11 27.94 -12.74
N GLN A 76 22.79 27.85 -12.80
CA GLN A 76 22.01 26.80 -12.16
C GLN A 76 21.44 25.82 -13.20
N PRO A 77 21.59 24.50 -12.99
CA PRO A 77 20.98 23.50 -13.86
C PRO A 77 19.46 23.50 -13.67
N LEU A 78 18.71 23.59 -14.76
CA LEU A 78 17.25 23.58 -14.77
C LEU A 78 16.73 22.46 -15.67
N THR A 79 15.78 21.68 -15.16
CA THR A 79 15.05 20.66 -15.92
C THR A 79 13.63 21.14 -16.18
N ILE A 80 13.24 21.19 -17.45
CA ILE A 80 11.94 21.68 -17.90
C ILE A 80 11.13 20.49 -18.43
N THR A 81 9.94 20.29 -17.90
CA THR A 81 8.98 19.27 -18.37
C THR A 81 8.23 19.74 -19.63
N PRO A 82 7.66 18.82 -20.43
CA PRO A 82 6.82 19.17 -21.58
C PRO A 82 5.68 20.15 -21.27
N ARG A 83 5.06 20.03 -20.08
CA ARG A 83 4.02 20.97 -19.62
C ARG A 83 4.58 22.37 -19.37
N GLN A 84 5.74 22.49 -18.74
CA GLN A 84 6.38 23.79 -18.49
C GLN A 84 6.86 24.44 -19.79
N ALA A 85 7.40 23.65 -20.73
CA ALA A 85 7.78 24.15 -22.05
C ALA A 85 6.58 24.66 -22.87
N ALA A 86 5.41 24.02 -22.75
CA ALA A 86 4.18 24.52 -23.37
C ALA A 86 3.72 25.87 -22.80
N LEU A 87 3.82 26.05 -21.47
CA LEU A 87 3.48 27.31 -20.79
C LEU A 87 4.41 28.47 -21.14
N LEU A 88 5.70 28.18 -21.35
CA LEU A 88 6.70 29.14 -21.81
C LEU A 88 6.48 29.57 -23.27
N ARG A 89 5.93 28.69 -24.11
CA ARG A 89 5.56 29.01 -25.50
C ARG A 89 4.30 29.85 -25.61
N SER A 90 3.33 29.65 -24.72
CA SER A 90 2.09 30.46 -24.69
C SER A 90 2.28 31.90 -24.18
N SER A 91 3.46 32.24 -23.65
CA SER A 91 3.79 33.57 -23.12
C SER A 91 4.60 34.44 -24.10
N LEU A 92 4.84 33.96 -25.31
CA LEU A 92 5.52 34.69 -26.40
C LEU A 92 4.67 34.66 -27.67
N SER A 93 3.65 35.52 -27.74
CA SER A 93 3.03 35.93 -29.00
C SER A 93 3.48 37.35 -29.34
N PRO A 94 3.93 37.65 -30.57
CA PRO A 94 4.27 39.01 -30.98
C PRO A 94 3.05 39.73 -31.59
N ASP A 95 2.66 40.87 -31.02
CA ASP A 95 1.87 41.90 -31.71
C ASP A 95 2.78 42.63 -32.72
N SER A 96 2.39 42.88 -33.97
CA SER A 96 1.70 44.10 -34.47
C SER A 96 1.71 44.11 -36.01
N PRO A 97 1.14 45.10 -36.74
CA PRO A 97 -0.24 45.59 -36.80
C PRO A 97 -0.80 45.67 -38.25
N SER A 98 -2.12 45.76 -38.41
CA SER A 98 -2.75 46.40 -39.58
C SER A 98 -4.17 46.87 -39.27
N GLN A 99 -4.36 48.19 -39.21
CA GLN A 99 -5.64 48.90 -39.33
C GLN A 99 -5.89 49.22 -40.83
N PRO A 100 -7.13 49.49 -41.31
CA PRO A 100 -8.06 50.48 -40.72
C PRO A 100 -9.59 50.16 -40.77
N GLY A 101 -10.39 50.93 -40.02
CA GLY A 101 -11.83 51.10 -40.31
C GLY A 101 -12.77 51.39 -39.14
N CYS A 102 -12.96 52.69 -38.86
CA CYS A 102 -14.19 53.40 -38.44
C CYS A 102 -14.92 53.13 -37.10
N ASP A 103 -15.04 54.25 -36.37
CA ASP A 103 -16.19 54.82 -35.66
C ASP A 103 -16.67 54.29 -34.30
N GLY A 104 -16.75 55.23 -33.35
CA GLY A 104 -17.69 55.18 -32.22
C GLY A 104 -17.08 55.52 -30.86
N GLY A 105 -17.14 56.81 -30.48
CA GLY A 105 -16.65 57.35 -29.20
C GLY A 105 -17.37 56.91 -27.91
N PRO A 106 -17.05 57.56 -26.76
CA PRO A 106 -16.85 56.91 -25.47
C PRO A 106 -17.91 57.23 -24.41
N VAL A 107 -18.09 56.37 -23.40
CA VAL A 107 -18.66 56.79 -22.09
C VAL A 107 -18.04 56.00 -20.93
N THR A 108 -17.39 56.74 -20.04
CA THR A 108 -17.15 56.46 -18.60
C THR A 108 -18.02 57.48 -17.80
N PRO A 109 -18.14 57.50 -16.46
CA PRO A 109 -17.80 56.54 -15.39
C PRO A 109 -18.80 56.52 -14.17
N GLN A 110 -18.39 55.87 -13.06
CA GLN A 110 -18.79 56.11 -11.63
C GLN A 110 -20.17 55.59 -11.17
N SER A 111 -20.42 55.11 -9.94
CA SER A 111 -19.78 55.30 -8.61
C SER A 111 -20.41 54.37 -7.53
N ILE A 112 -19.57 53.94 -6.55
CA ILE A 112 -19.71 54.00 -5.06
C ILE A 112 -21.04 53.47 -4.44
N SER A 113 -21.09 52.51 -3.49
CA SER A 113 -20.74 52.72 -2.07
C SER A 113 -20.71 51.43 -1.20
N ASN A 114 -19.71 51.40 -0.30
CA ASN A 114 -19.60 50.81 1.05
C ASN A 114 -20.81 50.11 1.71
N GLU A 115 -20.55 48.99 2.42
CA GLU A 115 -20.63 48.95 3.91
C GLU A 115 -20.08 47.64 4.54
N TYR A 116 -19.76 47.76 5.84
CA TYR A 116 -18.91 46.95 6.72
C TYR A 116 -19.49 45.61 7.22
N HIS A 117 -18.62 44.62 7.51
CA HIS A 117 -18.39 44.00 8.85
C HIS A 117 -17.75 42.58 8.82
N ASN A 118 -16.48 42.51 9.25
CA ASN A 118 -15.83 41.63 10.25
C ASN A 118 -16.11 40.10 10.40
N PRO A 119 -15.12 39.36 10.96
CA PRO A 119 -14.67 38.06 10.46
C PRO A 119 -15.10 36.85 11.33
N ARG A 120 -15.24 35.67 10.71
CA ARG A 120 -15.46 34.39 11.44
C ARG A 120 -14.55 33.25 10.95
N ARG A 121 -13.61 32.91 11.83
CA ARG A 121 -13.26 31.56 12.33
C ARG A 121 -12.88 30.43 11.36
N LYS A 122 -11.61 30.00 11.51
CA LYS A 122 -11.02 28.70 11.14
C LYS A 122 -11.83 27.51 11.66
N THR A 123 -11.97 26.44 10.86
CA THR A 123 -12.03 25.06 11.37
C THR A 123 -11.31 24.09 10.41
N VAL A 124 -10.52 23.22 11.03
CA VAL A 124 -9.55 22.23 10.51
C VAL A 124 -10.25 21.10 9.76
N SER A 125 -9.82 20.79 8.52
CA SER A 125 -10.33 19.64 7.75
C SER A 125 -9.56 18.36 8.09
N GLY A 126 -10.17 17.56 8.96
CA GLY A 126 -9.98 16.11 9.02
C GLY A 126 -10.94 15.42 8.05
N LEU A 127 -10.49 14.28 7.51
CA LEU A 127 -11.23 13.38 6.63
C LEU A 127 -12.59 12.94 7.21
N ARG A 128 -13.69 13.07 6.45
CA ARG A 128 -14.54 11.93 6.00
C ARG A 128 -15.86 12.31 5.30
N LEU A 129 -16.16 11.45 4.31
CA LEU A 129 -17.45 10.86 3.86
C LEU A 129 -18.68 11.75 3.68
N SER A 130 -19.11 11.77 2.41
CA SER A 130 -20.38 12.18 1.85
C SER A 130 -21.58 11.46 2.49
N ASN A 131 -22.67 12.20 2.72
CA ASN A 131 -24.02 11.64 2.71
C ASN A 131 -24.98 12.67 2.05
N PRO A 132 -26.02 12.22 1.32
CA PRO A 132 -26.73 13.02 0.33
C PRO A 132 -27.80 13.91 0.97
N SER A 133 -27.93 15.14 0.48
CA SER A 133 -29.08 16.00 0.77
C SER A 133 -30.15 15.83 -0.30
N ALA A 134 -31.36 15.51 0.15
CA ALA A 134 -32.59 15.55 -0.61
C ALA A 134 -33.10 17.00 -0.79
N LEU A 135 -33.71 17.26 -1.95
CA LEU A 135 -34.64 18.34 -2.30
C LEU A 135 -35.63 17.68 -3.29
N SER A 136 -36.95 17.89 -3.31
CA SER A 136 -37.83 18.82 -2.62
C SER A 136 -39.29 18.36 -2.80
N ALA A 137 -40.17 18.90 -1.94
CA ALA A 137 -41.61 18.68 -1.85
C ALA A 137 -42.46 19.29 -2.98
N THR A 138 -43.71 18.83 -3.10
CA THR A 138 -44.99 19.60 -3.24
C THR A 138 -46.16 18.61 -3.10
N LYS A 139 -46.89 18.54 -1.96
CA LYS A 139 -48.17 19.23 -1.61
C LYS A 139 -49.31 19.05 -2.62
N GLU A 140 -50.41 18.40 -2.18
CA GLU A 140 -51.77 18.98 -2.05
C GLU A 140 -52.77 18.01 -1.36
N LYS A 141 -53.80 18.60 -0.73
CA LYS A 141 -54.92 18.06 0.11
C LYS A 141 -56.19 17.87 -0.78
N PRO A 142 -57.44 17.65 -0.31
CA PRO A 142 -58.04 17.29 1.00
C PRO A 142 -59.05 16.08 0.88
N GLU A 143 -59.75 15.56 1.90
CA GLU A 143 -61.13 15.91 2.41
C GLU A 143 -61.55 14.76 3.38
N SER A 144 -61.96 14.99 4.64
CA SER A 144 -63.35 15.10 5.20
C SER A 144 -64.20 13.82 5.02
N ASP A 145 -65.05 13.30 5.91
CA ASP A 145 -65.76 13.79 7.10
C ASP A 145 -66.42 12.61 7.89
N SER A 146 -67.03 12.96 9.04
CA SER A 146 -68.11 12.28 9.81
C SER A 146 -67.71 11.23 10.87
N ASP A 147 -67.84 11.52 12.18
CA ASP A 147 -69.06 11.57 13.06
C ASP A 147 -69.53 10.16 13.47
N THR A 148 -69.84 9.76 14.72
CA THR A 148 -70.50 10.45 15.84
C THR A 148 -70.41 9.61 17.14
N ASN A 149 -70.64 10.30 18.28
CA ASN A 149 -71.39 9.89 19.49
C ASN A 149 -70.72 9.45 20.83
N ALA A 150 -70.96 10.34 21.81
CA ALA A 150 -71.48 10.15 23.18
C ALA A 150 -70.53 9.89 24.37
N GLY A 151 -70.47 10.87 25.28
CA GLY A 151 -69.88 10.79 26.65
C GLY A 151 -70.90 10.29 27.70
N PRO A 152 -70.83 10.67 29.00
CA PRO A 152 -69.82 11.49 29.72
C PRO A 152 -69.33 10.89 31.08
N GLY A 153 -68.30 11.48 31.70
CA GLY A 153 -68.05 11.31 33.16
C GLY A 153 -66.62 11.51 33.68
N SER A 154 -66.42 12.60 34.43
CA SER A 154 -65.60 12.73 35.67
C SER A 154 -64.05 12.72 35.63
N GLN A 155 -63.44 13.82 36.13
CA GLN A 155 -62.02 13.99 36.53
C GLN A 155 -61.75 13.45 37.97
N PRO A 156 -60.56 13.58 38.65
CA PRO A 156 -59.21 14.06 38.24
C PRO A 156 -57.98 13.26 38.82
N TYR A 157 -56.77 13.72 38.45
CA TYR A 157 -55.40 13.64 39.07
C TYR A 157 -54.56 12.33 39.22
N ASP A 158 -53.27 12.51 38.85
CA ASP A 158 -51.99 11.86 39.25
C ASP A 158 -51.21 10.83 38.37
N VAL A 159 -49.97 11.26 38.04
CA VAL A 159 -48.66 10.61 37.85
C VAL A 159 -48.47 9.32 36.99
N ARG A 160 -47.83 9.53 35.82
CA ARG A 160 -46.75 8.79 35.10
C ARG A 160 -46.65 7.24 35.22
N ILE A 161 -46.84 6.53 34.08
CA ILE A 161 -45.96 5.51 33.42
C ILE A 161 -46.68 4.99 32.12
N GLN A 162 -45.93 4.85 31.02
CA GLN A 162 -46.33 4.27 29.69
C GLN A 162 -46.88 2.83 29.80
N PRO A 163 -47.79 2.31 28.91
CA PRO A 163 -47.37 1.78 27.58
C PRO A 163 -48.45 1.60 26.47
N SER A 164 -47.97 1.17 25.28
CA SER A 164 -48.66 0.39 24.21
C SER A 164 -49.64 1.13 23.27
N VAL A 165 -49.30 1.35 22.00
CA VAL A 165 -49.36 0.47 20.79
C VAL A 165 -50.77 0.33 20.19
N ARG A 166 -50.95 0.78 18.93
CA ARG A 166 -51.55 0.07 17.75
C ARG A 166 -51.91 1.11 16.65
N GLN A 167 -51.15 1.16 15.55
CA GLN A 167 -51.43 0.54 14.21
C GLN A 167 -52.28 1.47 13.31
N PHE A 168 -52.04 1.60 12.00
CA PHE A 168 -52.15 0.51 11.00
C PHE A 168 -51.33 0.74 9.72
N HIS A 169 -51.11 -0.38 9.04
CA HIS A 169 -50.23 -0.66 7.91
C HIS A 169 -50.80 -0.25 6.55
N SER A 170 -49.94 -0.11 5.54
CA SER A 170 -50.24 -0.55 4.18
C SER A 170 -49.10 -1.42 3.66
N ASP A 171 -49.41 -2.71 3.54
CA ASP A 171 -48.54 -3.73 2.95
C ASP A 171 -48.43 -3.52 1.43
N ALA A 172 -47.20 -3.36 0.95
CA ALA A 172 -46.82 -3.76 -0.40
C ALA A 172 -45.66 -4.74 -0.28
N ARG A 173 -45.99 -6.02 -0.45
CA ARG A 173 -45.11 -7.18 -0.34
C ARG A 173 -43.96 -7.12 -1.37
N PHE A 174 -42.75 -6.92 -0.89
CA PHE A 174 -41.52 -7.42 -1.52
C PHE A 174 -40.91 -8.49 -0.60
N PRO A 175 -40.45 -9.65 -1.11
CA PRO A 175 -39.97 -10.73 -0.25
C PRO A 175 -38.70 -10.29 0.49
N GLN A 176 -38.84 -9.99 1.78
CA GLN A 176 -37.71 -9.80 2.68
C GLN A 176 -37.03 -11.15 2.90
N ARG A 177 -35.73 -11.19 2.60
CA ARG A 177 -34.83 -12.30 2.93
C ARG A 177 -35.00 -12.60 4.43
N LYS A 178 -35.44 -13.82 4.73
CA LYS A 178 -35.61 -14.34 6.09
C LYS A 178 -34.30 -14.10 6.86
N ARG A 179 -34.33 -13.25 7.90
CA ARG A 179 -33.19 -13.09 8.81
C ARG A 179 -32.92 -14.45 9.44
N SER A 180 -31.72 -14.98 9.25
CA SER A 180 -31.26 -16.12 10.03
C SER A 180 -31.29 -15.72 11.50
N THR A 181 -31.98 -16.54 12.27
CA THR A 181 -32.05 -16.50 13.72
C THR A 181 -30.65 -16.43 14.33
N LYS A 182 -30.53 -15.56 15.34
CA LYS A 182 -29.40 -15.34 16.25
C LYS A 182 -28.48 -16.56 16.42
N ASP A 183 -27.27 -16.47 15.87
CA ASP A 183 -26.09 -17.05 16.51
C ASP A 183 -25.50 -16.00 17.44
N GLY A 184 -25.21 -16.39 18.68
CA GLY A 184 -24.69 -15.54 19.75
C GLY A 184 -23.24 -15.07 19.56
N SER A 185 -22.83 -14.71 18.35
CA SER A 185 -21.54 -14.07 18.12
C SER A 185 -21.65 -12.57 18.45
N ALA A 186 -20.85 -12.13 19.43
CA ALA A 186 -20.65 -10.71 19.70
C ALA A 186 -20.39 -9.94 18.38
N PRO A 187 -20.92 -8.72 18.21
CA PRO A 187 -20.65 -7.93 17.02
C PRO A 187 -19.13 -7.81 16.82
N PRO A 188 -18.61 -7.97 15.58
CA PRO A 188 -17.18 -7.92 15.33
C PRO A 188 -16.63 -6.59 15.86
N LEU A 189 -15.67 -6.68 16.78
CA LEU A 189 -15.04 -5.52 17.40
C LEU A 189 -14.50 -4.61 16.30
N GLN A 190 -14.94 -3.36 16.30
CA GLN A 190 -14.44 -2.37 15.35
C GLN A 190 -12.94 -2.13 15.63
N PRO A 191 -12.07 -2.16 14.60
CA PRO A 191 -10.64 -1.99 14.80
C PRO A 191 -10.33 -0.62 15.42
N SER A 192 -9.38 -0.61 16.36
CA SER A 192 -8.96 0.61 17.04
C SER A 192 -8.33 1.60 16.05
N SER A 193 -8.20 2.87 16.45
CA SER A 193 -7.49 3.87 15.64
C SER A 193 -6.03 3.46 15.36
N ILE A 194 -5.38 2.81 16.33
CA ILE A 194 -4.02 2.27 16.19
C ILE A 194 -3.99 1.13 15.16
N ASP A 195 -4.97 0.22 15.20
CA ASP A 195 -5.02 -0.89 14.24
C ASP A 195 -5.24 -0.39 12.81
N LYS A 196 -6.14 0.59 12.63
CA LYS A 196 -6.35 1.23 11.32
C LYS A 196 -5.09 1.90 10.78
N PHE A 197 -4.30 2.50 11.67
CA PHE A 197 -3.04 3.12 11.30
C PHE A 197 -1.98 2.08 10.89
N ILE A 198 -1.80 1.01 11.68
CA ILE A 198 -0.87 -0.08 11.36
C ILE A 198 -1.27 -0.76 10.04
N LEU A 199 -2.56 -1.00 9.81
CA LEU A 199 -3.07 -1.51 8.54
C LEU A 199 -2.75 -0.56 7.38
N GLY A 200 -2.87 0.75 7.59
CA GLY A 200 -2.47 1.75 6.60
C GLY A 200 -1.00 1.66 6.22
N ILE A 201 -0.10 1.44 7.20
CA ILE A 201 1.33 1.22 6.94
C ILE A 201 1.51 -0.05 6.10
N TRP A 202 0.88 -1.16 6.48
CA TRP A 202 0.99 -2.42 5.73
C TRP A 202 0.53 -2.30 4.30
N MET A 203 -0.60 -1.61 4.06
CA MET A 203 -1.10 -1.33 2.72
C MET A 203 -0.13 -0.49 1.92
N GLN A 204 0.52 0.50 2.53
CA GLN A 204 1.51 1.34 1.85
C GLN A 204 2.78 0.56 1.50
N VAL A 205 3.31 -0.25 2.43
CA VAL A 205 4.50 -1.08 2.20
C VAL A 205 4.27 -2.11 1.09
N HIS A 206 3.06 -2.63 0.94
CA HIS A 206 2.72 -3.59 -0.13
C HIS A 206 2.09 -2.91 -1.36
N SER A 207 2.12 -1.57 -1.43
CA SER A 207 1.65 -0.83 -2.59
C SER A 207 2.76 -0.66 -3.64
N PRO A 208 2.40 -0.35 -4.90
CA PRO A 208 3.37 0.04 -5.94
C PRO A 208 4.19 1.30 -5.63
N ILE A 209 3.88 2.03 -4.55
CA ILE A 209 4.57 3.28 -4.22
C ILE A 209 5.99 2.95 -3.76
N THR A 210 7.00 3.42 -4.48
CA THR A 210 8.39 3.32 -4.03
C THR A 210 8.61 4.22 -2.81
N LEU A 211 8.91 3.61 -1.67
CA LEU A 211 9.39 4.32 -0.49
C LEU A 211 10.88 4.64 -0.70
N SER A 212 11.20 5.75 -1.37
CA SER A 212 12.56 6.26 -1.48
C SER A 212 12.51 7.78 -1.71
N VAL A 213 13.65 8.45 -1.58
CA VAL A 213 13.72 9.89 -1.86
C VAL A 213 14.77 10.21 -2.90
N SER A 214 14.40 11.08 -3.83
CA SER A 214 15.35 11.85 -4.63
C SER A 214 15.57 13.20 -3.96
N PHE A 215 16.55 13.33 -3.07
CA PHE A 215 16.88 14.61 -2.44
C PHE A 215 17.92 15.40 -3.26
N PRO A 216 17.77 16.72 -3.41
CA PRO A 216 18.92 17.64 -3.35
C PRO A 216 19.38 17.75 -1.89
N ASP A 217 20.69 17.68 -1.63
CA ASP A 217 21.33 17.72 -0.29
C ASP A 217 20.79 18.85 0.63
N ARG A 218 19.74 18.57 1.39
CA ARG A 218 19.26 19.41 2.49
C ARG A 218 19.39 18.63 3.80
N ARG A 219 20.64 18.40 4.20
CA ARG A 219 20.94 17.86 5.54
C ARG A 219 20.93 19.01 6.54
N PRO A 220 20.39 18.81 7.76
CA PRO A 220 20.62 19.75 8.84
C PRO A 220 22.13 19.86 9.10
N GLY A 221 22.66 21.09 9.19
CA GLY A 221 24.10 21.34 9.42
C GLY A 221 24.60 20.99 10.82
N ILE A 222 23.77 20.36 11.65
CA ILE A 222 24.05 19.97 13.04
C ILE A 222 23.59 18.52 13.22
N ASN A 223 24.37 17.72 13.95
CA ASN A 223 24.01 16.34 14.31
C ASN A 223 22.76 16.34 15.20
N VAL A 224 21.63 15.91 14.64
CA VAL A 224 20.33 15.86 15.31
C VAL A 224 20.08 14.54 16.04
N GLY A 225 20.90 13.51 15.81
CA GLY A 225 20.73 12.18 16.38
C GLY A 225 20.85 12.09 17.91
N THR A 226 21.37 13.13 18.57
CA THR A 226 21.51 13.16 20.04
C THR A 226 20.25 13.61 20.77
N GLY A 227 19.29 14.28 20.12
CA GLY A 227 17.96 14.59 20.66
C GLY A 227 17.85 15.43 21.95
N VAL A 228 18.96 15.78 22.62
CA VAL A 228 18.90 16.33 23.99
C VAL A 228 18.91 17.87 24.05
N SER A 229 19.53 18.56 23.10
CA SER A 229 19.75 20.01 23.22
C SER A 229 18.59 20.87 22.70
N ARG A 230 18.44 22.07 23.27
CA ARG A 230 17.48 23.09 22.81
C ARG A 230 17.67 23.45 21.33
N GLU A 231 18.92 23.46 20.86
CA GLU A 231 19.26 23.75 19.47
C GLU A 231 18.82 22.62 18.53
N VAL A 232 19.05 21.36 18.91
CA VAL A 232 18.57 20.17 18.17
C VAL A 232 17.05 20.20 18.07
N PHE A 233 16.35 20.49 19.18
CA PHE A 233 14.89 20.60 19.20
C PHE A 233 14.37 21.70 18.26
N ARG A 234 15.08 22.84 18.18
CA ARG A 234 14.76 23.95 17.26
C ARG A 234 14.92 23.54 15.79
N VAL A 235 16.02 22.87 15.44
CA VAL A 235 16.31 22.40 14.07
C VAL A 235 15.25 21.40 13.60
N ILE A 236 14.93 20.38 14.41
CA ILE A 236 13.93 19.36 14.08
C ILE A 236 12.52 19.98 14.00
N SER A 237 12.20 20.94 14.86
CA SER A 237 10.93 21.68 14.78
C SER A 237 10.82 22.44 13.45
N SER A 238 11.88 23.10 13.01
CA SER A 238 11.90 23.77 11.70
C SER A 238 11.73 22.79 10.54
N LEU A 239 12.38 21.63 10.60
CA LEU A 239 12.23 20.55 9.61
C LEU A 239 10.78 20.04 9.55
N CYS A 240 10.18 19.76 10.72
CA CYS A 240 8.78 19.35 10.83
C CYS A 240 7.83 20.37 10.19
N LYS A 241 8.08 21.67 10.40
CA LYS A 241 7.34 22.76 9.76
C LYS A 241 7.52 22.77 8.23
N GLU A 242 8.74 22.60 7.74
CA GLU A 242 9.05 22.61 6.31
C GLU A 242 8.33 21.47 5.58
N TYR A 243 8.45 20.23 6.06
CA TYR A 243 7.84 19.06 5.41
C TYR A 243 6.32 19.02 5.53
N ASN A 244 5.77 19.50 6.64
CA ASN A 244 4.32 19.65 6.79
C ASN A 244 3.75 20.72 5.83
N ASN A 245 4.55 21.72 5.46
CA ASN A 245 4.13 22.77 4.51
C ASN A 245 4.45 22.40 3.04
N GLN A 246 5.47 21.57 2.77
CA GLN A 246 5.96 21.29 1.42
C GLN A 246 5.25 20.17 0.67
N SER A 247 4.46 19.29 1.31
CA SER A 247 4.14 18.03 0.64
C SER A 247 2.69 17.57 0.77
N ARG A 248 1.98 17.71 -0.35
CA ARG A 248 0.97 16.75 -0.82
C ARG A 248 1.62 15.50 -1.46
N SER A 249 2.95 15.33 -1.41
CA SER A 249 3.73 14.42 -2.27
C SER A 249 4.47 13.28 -1.56
N SER A 250 4.70 13.32 -0.24
CA SER A 250 5.35 12.25 0.54
C SER A 250 4.87 12.23 2.00
N ARG A 251 3.78 11.49 2.25
CA ARG A 251 3.23 11.23 3.59
C ARG A 251 4.21 10.48 4.50
N ALA A 252 5.04 9.61 3.92
CA ALA A 252 6.05 8.84 4.67
C ALA A 252 7.09 9.76 5.32
N LEU A 253 7.59 10.76 4.59
CA LEU A 253 8.53 11.75 5.14
C LEU A 253 7.92 12.58 6.26
N GLU A 254 6.69 13.08 6.09
CA GLU A 254 5.98 13.79 7.14
C GLU A 254 5.88 12.93 8.42
N MET A 255 5.58 11.64 8.27
CA MET A 255 5.47 10.71 9.39
C MET A 255 6.80 10.45 10.08
N VAL A 256 7.90 10.27 9.33
CA VAL A 256 9.25 10.07 9.91
C VAL A 256 9.68 11.29 10.71
N VAL A 257 9.59 12.49 10.12
CA VAL A 257 9.98 13.74 10.79
C VAL A 257 9.09 14.01 12.01
N GLN A 258 7.78 13.78 11.89
CA GLN A 258 6.85 13.95 13.00
C GLN A 258 7.15 12.98 14.14
N ALA A 259 7.40 11.70 13.86
CA ALA A 259 7.71 10.69 14.86
C ALA A 259 8.99 11.05 15.64
N HIS A 260 10.07 11.37 14.93
CA HIS A 260 11.32 11.77 15.55
C HIS A 260 11.20 13.09 16.33
N TRP A 261 10.38 14.03 15.85
CA TRP A 261 10.08 15.24 16.60
C TRP A 261 9.35 14.94 17.92
N VAL A 262 8.43 13.96 17.98
CA VAL A 262 7.79 13.53 19.24
C VAL A 262 8.81 12.96 20.21
N GLU A 263 9.76 12.15 19.76
CA GLU A 263 10.85 11.63 20.61
C GLU A 263 11.69 12.77 21.18
N CYS A 264 12.08 13.73 20.35
CA CYS A 264 12.83 14.90 20.78
C CYS A 264 12.02 15.81 21.73
N TYR A 265 10.70 15.88 21.57
CA TYR A 265 9.82 16.61 22.47
C TYR A 265 9.81 15.98 23.87
N GLU A 266 9.68 14.66 23.99
CA GLU A 266 9.75 13.95 25.28
C GLU A 266 11.16 14.05 25.90
N ALA A 267 12.22 13.92 25.09
CA ALA A 267 13.59 14.13 25.54
C ALA A 267 13.81 15.56 26.06
N ARG A 268 13.24 16.58 25.39
CA ARG A 268 13.31 17.97 25.83
C ARG A 268 12.59 18.20 27.15
N ILE A 269 11.45 17.55 27.37
CA ILE A 269 10.75 17.57 28.67
C ILE A 269 11.64 17.01 29.78
N ALA A 270 12.33 15.89 29.52
CA ALA A 270 13.28 15.31 30.47
C ALA A 270 14.49 16.24 30.73
N SER A 271 15.04 16.87 29.69
CA SER A 271 16.14 17.85 29.82
C SER A 271 15.73 19.06 30.68
N ILE A 272 14.53 19.60 30.47
CA ILE A 272 14.02 20.74 31.27
C ILE A 272 13.88 20.37 32.74
N LEU A 273 13.50 19.13 33.07
CA LEU A 273 13.46 18.66 34.46
C LEU A 273 14.84 18.55 35.10
N LEU A 274 15.87 18.25 34.31
CA LEU A 274 17.26 18.25 34.77
C LEU A 274 17.81 19.68 34.92
N GLU A 275 17.47 20.58 34.00
CA GLU A 275 17.84 22.01 34.03
C GLU A 275 17.15 22.76 35.18
N HIS A 276 15.90 22.38 35.51
CA HIS A 276 15.07 22.99 36.54
C HIS A 276 14.48 21.95 37.50
N PRO A 277 15.25 21.49 38.51
CA PRO A 277 14.82 20.44 39.44
C PRO A 277 13.58 20.79 40.27
N SER A 278 13.26 22.08 40.41
CA SER A 278 12.07 22.56 41.13
C SER A 278 10.78 22.51 40.31
N CYS A 279 10.86 22.25 39.00
CA CYS A 279 9.69 22.20 38.14
C CYS A 279 9.02 20.82 38.19
N THR A 280 7.69 20.82 38.20
CA THR A 280 6.89 19.62 38.01
C THR A 280 6.94 19.16 36.55
N LYS A 281 6.67 17.87 36.31
CA LYS A 281 6.55 17.30 34.94
C LYS A 281 5.53 18.05 34.07
N SER A 282 4.49 18.61 34.69
CA SER A 282 3.48 19.42 33.98
C SER A 282 4.05 20.77 33.53
N GLU A 283 4.80 21.45 34.40
CA GLU A 283 5.44 22.72 34.08
C GLU A 283 6.53 22.55 33.02
N ALA A 284 7.34 21.48 33.12
CA ALA A 284 8.33 21.12 32.10
C ALA A 284 7.70 20.89 30.72
N ARG A 285 6.55 20.19 30.67
CA ARG A 285 5.76 20.03 29.44
C ARG A 285 5.28 21.35 28.88
N ILE A 286 4.76 22.25 29.72
CA ILE A 286 4.29 23.57 29.28
C ILE A 286 5.46 24.40 28.72
N MET A 287 6.65 24.31 29.34
CA MET A 287 7.85 25.00 28.85
C MET A 287 8.29 24.46 27.48
N ALA A 288 8.42 23.14 27.32
CA ALA A 288 8.75 22.50 26.04
C ALA A 288 7.70 22.84 24.95
N LEU A 289 6.43 22.85 25.31
CA LEU A 289 5.30 23.18 24.44
C LEU A 289 5.38 24.63 23.95
N LYS A 290 5.72 25.58 24.82
CA LYS A 290 5.93 26.98 24.44
C LYS A 290 7.13 27.16 23.52
N GLU A 291 8.25 26.49 23.79
CA GLU A 291 9.43 26.47 22.91
C GLU A 291 9.08 25.96 21.51
N ALA A 292 8.34 24.85 21.45
CA ALA A 292 7.88 24.24 20.20
C ALA A 292 6.95 25.17 19.41
N CYS A 293 5.93 25.72 20.06
CA CYS A 293 4.97 26.61 19.41
C CYS A 293 5.64 27.86 18.85
N SER A 294 6.63 28.41 19.57
CA SER A 294 7.41 29.55 19.10
C SER A 294 8.19 29.25 17.82
N THR A 295 8.75 28.04 17.69
CA THR A 295 9.54 27.64 16.51
C THR A 295 8.63 27.26 15.33
N LEU A 296 7.59 26.48 15.59
CA LEU A 296 6.66 25.98 14.58
C LEU A 296 5.73 27.09 14.06
N GLY A 297 5.45 28.11 14.88
CA GLY A 297 4.41 29.11 14.59
C GLY A 297 3.01 28.52 14.67
N TRP A 298 2.82 27.42 15.39
CA TRP A 298 1.53 26.76 15.60
C TRP A 298 0.92 27.15 16.94
N GLN A 299 -0.40 27.06 17.02
CA GLN A 299 -1.11 27.20 18.30
C GLN A 299 -0.94 25.94 19.15
N GLU A 300 -0.96 26.09 20.48
CA GLU A 300 -0.86 24.98 21.44
C GLU A 300 -1.86 23.84 21.15
N LYS A 301 -3.09 24.21 20.79
CA LYS A 301 -4.14 23.26 20.40
C LYS A 301 -3.78 22.48 19.13
N GLU A 302 -3.16 23.12 18.15
CA GLU A 302 -2.76 22.47 16.89
C GLU A 302 -1.64 21.45 17.13
N LEU A 303 -0.67 21.78 17.99
CA LEU A 303 0.41 20.85 18.36
C LEU A 303 -0.12 19.64 19.12
N ARG A 304 -0.98 19.87 20.12
CA ARG A 304 -1.61 18.78 20.89
C ARG A 304 -2.39 17.84 19.97
N ASN A 305 -3.16 18.36 19.03
CA ASN A 305 -3.93 17.52 18.10
C ASN A 305 -3.03 16.61 17.23
N ARG A 306 -1.82 17.07 16.89
CA ARG A 306 -0.84 16.27 16.13
C ARG A 306 -0.09 15.24 17.00
N LEU A 307 0.03 15.51 18.29
CA LEU A 307 0.63 14.60 19.28
C LEU A 307 -0.30 13.45 19.71
N ILE A 308 -1.64 13.64 19.68
CA ILE A 308 -2.63 12.65 20.13
C ILE A 308 -2.45 11.27 19.45
N GLY A 309 -1.90 11.23 18.22
CA GLY A 309 -1.63 9.98 17.51
C GLY A 309 -0.45 9.17 18.05
N PHE A 310 0.50 9.78 18.75
CA PHE A 310 1.77 9.17 19.17
C PHE A 310 1.80 8.87 20.67
N ASN A 311 0.74 8.27 21.20
CA ASN A 311 0.67 7.87 22.60
C ASN A 311 1.53 6.61 22.89
N ASP A 312 1.77 6.33 24.18
CA ASP A 312 2.58 5.17 24.64
C ASP A 312 2.08 3.83 24.06
N GLY A 313 0.76 3.70 23.84
CA GLY A 313 0.14 2.52 23.26
C GLY A 313 0.52 2.29 21.79
N LEU A 314 0.55 3.34 20.95
CA LEU A 314 1.00 3.23 19.56
C LEU A 314 2.49 2.86 19.51
N ALA A 315 3.33 3.52 20.30
CA ALA A 315 4.77 3.27 20.30
C ALA A 315 5.09 1.81 20.70
N ALA A 316 4.42 1.27 21.72
CA ALA A 316 4.56 -0.14 22.10
C ALA A 316 4.13 -1.10 20.97
N ARG A 317 3.01 -0.81 20.30
CA ARG A 317 2.51 -1.60 19.17
C ARG A 317 3.42 -1.52 17.95
N LEU A 318 4.00 -0.36 17.65
CA LEU A 318 4.97 -0.23 16.55
C LEU A 318 6.25 -0.98 16.86
N ARG A 319 6.79 -0.87 18.09
CA ARG A 319 7.95 -1.67 18.52
C ARG A 319 7.71 -3.17 18.41
N SER A 320 6.54 -3.65 18.79
CA SER A 320 6.21 -5.08 18.66
C SER A 320 6.08 -5.55 17.20
N ASN A 321 5.87 -4.63 16.25
CA ASN A 321 5.79 -4.91 14.81
C ASN A 321 7.05 -4.46 14.04
N ALA A 322 8.06 -3.89 14.72
CA ALA A 322 9.18 -3.23 14.06
C ALA A 322 9.94 -4.19 13.13
N SER A 323 10.36 -5.35 13.65
CA SER A 323 11.03 -6.36 12.84
C SER A 323 10.18 -6.84 11.66
N SER A 324 8.86 -6.92 11.84
CA SER A 324 7.94 -7.36 10.80
C SER A 324 7.84 -6.33 9.68
N LEU A 325 7.71 -5.06 10.04
CA LEU A 325 7.68 -3.95 9.09
C LEU A 325 9.03 -3.77 8.38
N GLU A 326 10.14 -3.88 9.11
CA GLU A 326 11.50 -3.78 8.56
C GLU A 326 11.77 -4.87 7.53
N VAL A 327 11.39 -6.14 7.77
CA VAL A 327 11.55 -7.22 6.78
C VAL A 327 10.83 -6.85 5.47
N ALA A 328 9.57 -6.40 5.56
CA ALA A 328 8.81 -6.04 4.37
C ALA A 328 9.37 -4.79 3.68
N ALA A 329 9.74 -3.76 4.43
CA ALA A 329 10.29 -2.54 3.86
C ALA A 329 11.67 -2.76 3.24
N ASP A 330 12.61 -3.44 3.92
CA ASP A 330 13.96 -3.72 3.42
C ASP A 330 13.94 -4.56 2.13
N THR A 331 13.04 -5.55 2.04
CA THR A 331 12.98 -6.48 0.90
C THR A 331 12.09 -6.00 -0.25
N LEU A 332 11.06 -5.19 0.01
CA LEU A 332 10.16 -4.66 -1.03
C LEU A 332 10.55 -3.25 -1.49
N HIS A 333 11.22 -2.46 -0.64
CA HIS A 333 11.63 -1.08 -0.92
C HIS A 333 13.08 -0.82 -0.50
N PRO A 334 14.10 -1.37 -1.19
CA PRO A 334 15.50 -1.29 -0.73
C PRO A 334 16.03 0.12 -0.42
N GLY A 335 15.44 1.17 -1.01
CA GLY A 335 15.78 2.58 -0.75
C GLY A 335 15.00 3.27 0.38
N TRP A 336 14.15 2.57 1.14
CA TRP A 336 13.30 3.23 2.15
C TRP A 336 14.09 3.82 3.30
N ARG A 337 15.27 3.25 3.61
CA ARG A 337 16.15 3.77 4.66
C ARG A 337 16.76 5.13 4.32
N ASP A 338 16.76 5.55 3.05
CA ASP A 338 17.11 6.93 2.69
C ASP A 338 16.15 7.95 3.30
N LEU A 339 14.91 7.55 3.61
CA LEU A 339 13.95 8.38 4.35
C LEU A 339 14.46 8.71 5.76
N LEU A 340 15.26 7.84 6.37
CA LEU A 340 15.77 8.01 7.74
C LEU A 340 16.97 8.97 7.81
N ARG A 341 17.65 9.20 6.69
CA ARG A 341 18.79 10.15 6.62
C ARG A 341 18.38 11.58 6.95
N ILE A 342 17.11 11.93 6.79
CA ILE A 342 16.56 13.24 7.15
C ILE A 342 16.65 13.55 8.65
N ILE A 343 16.65 12.51 9.49
CA ILE A 343 16.78 12.60 10.94
C ILE A 343 18.17 12.12 11.41
N ASP A 344 19.16 12.14 10.51
CA ASP A 344 20.54 11.72 10.76
C ASP A 344 20.66 10.26 11.24
N GLN A 345 19.65 9.44 10.92
CA GLN A 345 19.71 7.99 11.11
C GLN A 345 20.21 7.36 9.81
N ASN A 346 21.43 6.80 9.87
CA ASN A 346 22.06 6.15 8.74
C ASN A 346 22.20 4.65 9.04
N GLU A 347 21.09 3.94 8.94
CA GLU A 347 21.04 2.49 9.13
C GLU A 347 21.17 1.77 7.78
N GLN A 348 21.97 0.71 7.75
CA GLN A 348 22.04 -0.19 6.59
C GLN A 348 20.81 -1.10 6.57
N PRO A 349 20.39 -1.59 5.38
CA PRO A 349 19.38 -2.63 5.27
C PRO A 349 19.73 -3.82 6.18
N ARG A 350 18.79 -4.21 7.04
CA ARG A 350 18.97 -5.35 7.96
C ARG A 350 18.63 -6.66 7.27
N TYR A 351 17.62 -6.62 6.40
CA TYR A 351 17.14 -7.78 5.66
C TYR A 351 17.40 -7.58 4.16
N SER A 352 17.62 -8.66 3.43
CA SER A 352 17.88 -8.63 1.99
C SER A 352 17.29 -9.89 1.34
N GLY A 353 17.29 -9.94 0.01
CA GLY A 353 16.70 -11.07 -0.72
C GLY A 353 15.18 -11.05 -0.70
N HIS A 354 14.58 -12.23 -0.74
CA HIS A 354 13.14 -12.38 -0.85
C HIS A 354 12.46 -12.23 0.53
N PRO A 355 11.30 -11.53 0.64
CA PRO A 355 10.64 -11.26 1.93
C PRO A 355 10.34 -12.53 2.74
N HIS A 356 10.05 -13.63 2.07
CA HIS A 356 9.71 -14.91 2.71
C HIS A 356 10.93 -15.78 3.05
N GLU A 357 12.15 -15.30 2.81
CA GLU A 357 13.37 -15.92 3.38
C GLU A 357 13.52 -15.61 4.87
N TRP A 358 12.70 -14.71 5.41
CA TRP A 358 12.74 -14.24 6.79
C TRP A 358 11.49 -14.69 7.55
N VAL A 359 11.71 -15.34 8.69
CA VAL A 359 10.67 -15.88 9.56
C VAL A 359 10.54 -15.02 10.80
N MET A 360 9.31 -14.55 11.03
CA MET A 360 8.98 -13.78 12.22
C MET A 360 8.93 -14.67 13.46
N VAL A 361 9.55 -14.21 14.55
CA VAL A 361 9.55 -14.89 15.85
C VAL A 361 8.95 -13.97 16.92
N ASP A 362 8.48 -14.54 18.03
CA ASP A 362 7.77 -13.80 19.09
C ASP A 362 8.64 -12.76 19.79
N SER A 363 9.95 -12.99 19.83
CA SER A 363 10.92 -12.06 20.43
C SER A 363 12.18 -11.97 19.58
N GLY A 364 12.59 -10.73 19.28
CA GLY A 364 13.82 -10.44 18.55
C GLY A 364 13.62 -10.22 17.04
N PRO A 365 14.74 -10.14 16.29
CA PRO A 365 14.73 -9.95 14.85
C PRO A 365 14.26 -11.21 14.11
N ALA A 366 13.79 -11.04 12.88
CA ALA A 366 13.42 -12.16 12.02
C ALA A 366 14.63 -13.07 11.75
N LEU A 367 14.37 -14.37 11.67
CA LEU A 367 15.40 -15.39 11.43
C LEU A 367 15.40 -15.82 9.96
N PRO A 368 16.57 -16.15 9.36
CA PRO A 368 16.59 -16.82 8.08
C PRO A 368 15.80 -18.12 8.13
N LEU A 369 15.01 -18.40 7.09
CA LEU A 369 14.11 -19.56 7.01
C LEU A 369 14.83 -20.87 7.33
N LYS A 370 16.01 -21.10 6.74
CA LYS A 370 16.84 -22.29 7.00
C LYS A 370 17.14 -22.53 8.49
N ASN A 371 17.26 -21.47 9.29
CA ASN A 371 17.57 -21.57 10.72
C ASN A 371 16.40 -22.15 11.53
N THR A 372 15.16 -22.05 11.03
CA THR A 372 13.96 -22.64 11.67
C THR A 372 13.79 -24.13 11.41
N TYR A 373 14.65 -24.73 10.57
CA TYR A 373 14.66 -26.15 10.25
C TYR A 373 15.91 -26.88 10.76
N SER A 374 16.56 -26.35 11.81
CA SER A 374 17.77 -26.93 12.42
C SER A 374 17.57 -28.34 13.00
N HIS A 375 16.33 -28.75 13.25
CA HIS A 375 15.96 -30.10 13.72
C HIS A 375 16.01 -31.15 12.61
N LEU A 376 16.12 -30.74 11.33
CA LEU A 376 16.32 -31.69 10.24
C LEU A 376 17.74 -32.29 10.36
N SER A 377 17.86 -33.60 10.11
CA SER A 377 19.07 -34.40 10.35
C SER A 377 20.33 -33.86 9.66
N SER A 378 20.17 -33.03 8.63
CA SER A 378 21.24 -32.20 8.05
C SER A 378 20.71 -30.78 7.81
N PRO A 379 21.11 -29.78 8.61
CA PRO A 379 20.72 -28.37 8.39
C PRO A 379 21.17 -27.82 7.03
N ALA A 380 22.16 -28.46 6.38
CA ALA A 380 22.61 -28.14 5.02
C ALA A 380 21.66 -28.65 3.92
N GLU A 381 20.70 -29.53 4.24
CA GLU A 381 19.74 -30.08 3.28
C GLU A 381 18.50 -29.22 3.07
N PHE A 382 18.17 -28.30 3.99
CA PHE A 382 17.06 -27.38 3.77
C PHE A 382 17.48 -26.28 2.79
N GLN A 383 17.32 -26.58 1.51
CA GLN A 383 17.42 -25.64 0.40
C GLN A 383 16.04 -25.45 -0.19
N PHE A 384 15.54 -24.22 -0.11
CA PHE A 384 14.24 -23.84 -0.64
C PHE A 384 14.37 -22.57 -1.48
N GLU A 385 14.06 -22.68 -2.76
CA GLU A 385 14.08 -21.58 -3.71
C GLU A 385 12.67 -20.98 -3.87
N PHE A 386 12.57 -19.66 -3.70
CA PHE A 386 11.33 -18.94 -3.96
C PHE A 386 11.21 -18.65 -5.46
N VAL A 387 10.18 -19.23 -6.09
CA VAL A 387 9.87 -19.08 -7.52
C VAL A 387 8.52 -18.38 -7.70
N ASN A 388 8.40 -17.59 -8.77
CA ASN A 388 7.17 -16.87 -9.10
C ASN A 388 6.17 -17.73 -9.87
N ASP A 389 6.67 -18.69 -10.66
CA ASP A 389 5.87 -19.56 -11.51
C ASP A 389 6.33 -21.02 -11.35
N CYS A 390 5.47 -21.96 -11.74
CA CYS A 390 5.81 -23.37 -11.67
C CYS A 390 6.91 -23.75 -12.67
N VAL A 391 7.82 -24.64 -12.26
CA VAL A 391 8.86 -25.21 -13.10
C VAL A 391 8.43 -26.58 -13.59
N ILE A 392 8.46 -26.83 -14.90
CA ILE A 392 7.98 -28.09 -15.50
C ILE A 392 9.11 -29.11 -15.57
N ASP A 393 8.82 -30.34 -15.14
CA ASP A 393 9.69 -31.49 -15.32
C ASP A 393 9.72 -31.92 -16.79
N GLN A 394 10.68 -31.39 -17.54
CA GLN A 394 10.86 -31.72 -18.95
C GLN A 394 11.27 -33.19 -19.17
N THR A 395 11.80 -33.88 -18.15
CA THR A 395 12.13 -35.31 -18.27
C THR A 395 10.88 -36.18 -18.27
N VAL A 396 9.81 -35.70 -17.62
CA VAL A 396 8.52 -36.38 -17.53
C VAL A 396 7.56 -35.95 -18.64
N PHE A 397 7.51 -34.65 -18.96
CA PHE A 397 6.52 -34.08 -19.86
C PHE A 397 7.08 -33.58 -21.20
N GLY A 398 8.40 -33.64 -21.41
CA GLY A 398 9.02 -33.07 -22.61
C GLY A 398 8.82 -31.56 -22.69
N ALA A 399 8.38 -31.07 -23.84
CA ALA A 399 8.07 -29.66 -24.07
C ALA A 399 6.63 -29.27 -23.68
N GLU A 400 5.79 -30.25 -23.33
CA GLU A 400 4.37 -30.02 -23.06
C GLU A 400 4.15 -29.55 -21.61
N ASP A 401 3.30 -28.53 -21.44
CA ASP A 401 2.81 -28.16 -20.12
C ASP A 401 1.57 -29.01 -19.79
N PRO A 402 1.64 -29.95 -18.83
CA PRO A 402 0.52 -30.85 -18.52
C PRO A 402 -0.69 -30.13 -17.93
N ARG A 403 -0.54 -28.85 -17.57
CA ARG A 403 -1.63 -28.00 -17.06
C ARG A 403 -2.49 -27.43 -18.19
N ARG A 404 -2.04 -27.46 -19.45
CA ARG A 404 -2.84 -27.01 -20.59
C ARG A 404 -3.96 -28.00 -20.87
N GLU A 405 -5.19 -27.51 -20.88
CA GLU A 405 -6.40 -28.30 -21.15
C GLU A 405 -6.84 -28.08 -22.61
N PRO A 406 -6.71 -29.07 -23.51
CA PRO A 406 -7.00 -28.91 -24.94
C PRO A 406 -8.45 -28.52 -25.25
N GLY A 407 -9.39 -28.82 -24.35
CA GLY A 407 -10.80 -28.46 -24.51
C GLY A 407 -11.17 -27.05 -24.09
N ILE A 408 -10.22 -26.24 -23.60
CA ILE A 408 -10.48 -24.90 -23.10
C ILE A 408 -9.89 -23.87 -24.06
N ASP A 409 -10.76 -23.01 -24.59
CA ASP A 409 -10.34 -21.83 -25.35
C ASP A 409 -9.47 -20.93 -24.46
N PRO A 410 -8.19 -20.70 -24.82
CA PRO A 410 -7.30 -19.89 -24.01
C PRO A 410 -7.65 -18.40 -24.01
N ASP A 411 -8.41 -17.92 -24.98
CA ASP A 411 -8.71 -16.49 -25.08
C ASP A 411 -9.91 -16.09 -24.21
N PHE A 412 -10.66 -17.05 -23.66
CA PHE A 412 -11.87 -16.77 -22.89
C PHE A 412 -11.91 -17.45 -21.51
N CYS A 413 -12.23 -16.63 -20.51
CA CYS A 413 -12.38 -17.10 -19.14
C CYS A 413 -13.56 -18.06 -18.98
N GLN A 414 -13.32 -19.23 -18.41
CA GLN A 414 -14.39 -20.22 -18.20
C GLN A 414 -15.44 -19.78 -17.17
N ILE A 415 -15.12 -18.83 -16.28
CA ILE A 415 -16.01 -18.33 -15.23
C ILE A 415 -16.82 -17.13 -15.72
N CYS A 416 -16.17 -16.01 -16.07
CA CYS A 416 -16.86 -14.78 -16.45
C CYS A 416 -17.13 -14.64 -17.95
N LYS A 417 -16.61 -15.55 -18.78
CA LYS A 417 -16.72 -15.54 -20.26
C LYS A 417 -16.09 -14.33 -20.96
N GLU A 418 -15.35 -13.51 -20.22
CA GLU A 418 -14.59 -12.38 -20.76
C GLU A 418 -13.24 -12.81 -21.33
N GLN A 419 -12.70 -11.97 -22.22
CA GLN A 419 -11.41 -12.19 -22.84
C GLN A 419 -10.27 -12.19 -21.81
N GLN A 420 -9.37 -13.16 -21.90
CA GLN A 420 -8.16 -13.26 -21.09
C GLN A 420 -6.93 -12.87 -21.91
N ALA A 421 -6.11 -11.98 -21.36
CA ALA A 421 -4.81 -11.65 -21.93
C ALA A 421 -3.81 -11.31 -20.82
N ASP A 422 -2.52 -11.49 -21.10
CA ASP A 422 -1.48 -11.15 -20.13
C ASP A 422 -1.22 -9.63 -20.08
N ASP A 423 -1.48 -8.90 -21.16
CA ASP A 423 -1.41 -7.45 -21.16
C ASP A 423 -2.71 -6.83 -20.63
N MET A 424 -2.55 -5.74 -19.88
CA MET A 424 -3.66 -5.05 -19.23
C MET A 424 -4.63 -4.37 -20.23
N ALA A 425 -4.16 -4.04 -21.43
CA ALA A 425 -4.95 -3.27 -22.39
C ALA A 425 -5.99 -4.14 -23.11
N SER A 426 -5.66 -5.40 -23.38
CA SER A 426 -6.54 -6.35 -24.07
C SER A 426 -7.25 -7.32 -23.12
N ASN A 427 -6.83 -7.41 -21.86
CA ASN A 427 -7.49 -8.27 -20.87
C ASN A 427 -8.80 -7.66 -20.36
N HIS A 428 -9.91 -8.40 -20.50
CA HIS A 428 -11.21 -8.02 -19.96
C HIS A 428 -11.66 -8.89 -18.77
N CYS A 429 -10.92 -9.95 -18.44
CA CYS A 429 -11.24 -10.84 -17.33
C CYS A 429 -10.84 -10.26 -15.96
N SER A 430 -11.80 -10.24 -15.02
CA SER A 430 -11.65 -9.73 -13.65
C SER A 430 -11.88 -10.78 -12.55
N CYS A 431 -11.81 -12.09 -12.84
CA CYS A 431 -12.09 -13.13 -11.84
C CYS A 431 -11.07 -13.20 -10.69
N PHE A 432 -9.78 -12.94 -10.98
CA PHE A 432 -8.70 -12.97 -9.98
C PHE A 432 -7.62 -11.93 -10.32
N PRO A 433 -7.96 -10.63 -10.29
CA PRO A 433 -7.12 -9.56 -10.82
C PRO A 433 -5.83 -9.35 -10.01
N THR A 434 -5.77 -9.85 -8.76
CA THR A 434 -4.57 -9.81 -7.92
C THR A 434 -3.44 -10.69 -8.46
N LEU A 435 -3.75 -11.69 -9.28
CA LEU A 435 -2.78 -12.66 -9.81
C LEU A 435 -2.68 -12.65 -11.34
N PHE A 436 -3.74 -12.22 -12.04
CA PHE A 436 -3.84 -12.38 -13.50
C PHE A 436 -4.35 -11.10 -14.18
N GLY A 437 -3.87 -10.87 -15.41
CA GLY A 437 -4.31 -9.75 -16.26
C GLY A 437 -3.93 -8.36 -15.75
N SER A 438 -3.06 -8.28 -14.75
CA SER A 438 -2.59 -7.03 -14.16
C SER A 438 -1.19 -7.20 -13.57
N VAL A 439 -0.58 -6.09 -13.14
CA VAL A 439 0.71 -6.10 -12.43
C VAL A 439 0.55 -6.85 -11.10
N ARG A 440 1.33 -7.92 -10.92
CA ARG A 440 1.37 -8.69 -9.68
C ARG A 440 2.13 -7.92 -8.62
N TYR A 441 1.53 -7.79 -7.43
CA TYR A 441 2.19 -7.25 -6.25
C TYR A 441 2.35 -8.34 -5.20
N PRO A 442 3.47 -8.37 -4.46
CA PRO A 442 3.66 -9.30 -3.36
C PRO A 442 2.49 -9.21 -2.37
N PRO A 443 1.80 -10.32 -2.06
CA PRO A 443 0.67 -10.28 -1.16
C PRO A 443 1.14 -9.91 0.26
N PRO A 444 0.34 -9.16 1.03
CA PRO A 444 0.68 -8.72 2.38
C PRO A 444 0.62 -9.87 3.38
N VAL A 445 1.58 -10.78 3.29
CA VAL A 445 1.73 -11.97 4.12
C VAL A 445 3.19 -12.16 4.52
N GLN A 446 3.42 -12.78 5.66
CA GLN A 446 4.76 -13.13 6.14
C GLN A 446 4.77 -14.54 6.70
N ILE A 447 5.96 -15.16 6.71
CA ILE A 447 6.17 -16.42 7.42
C ILE A 447 6.45 -16.10 8.88
N PHE A 448 5.87 -16.88 9.79
CA PHE A 448 6.12 -16.78 11.22
C PHE A 448 6.35 -18.16 11.84
N HIS A 449 7.09 -18.20 12.93
CA HIS A 449 7.27 -19.41 13.72
C HIS A 449 6.04 -19.64 14.61
N THR A 450 5.46 -20.83 14.53
CA THR A 450 4.26 -21.22 15.29
C THR A 450 4.63 -21.71 16.68
N ALA A 451 3.91 -21.26 17.70
CA ALA A 451 4.05 -21.79 19.07
C ALA A 451 3.42 -23.20 19.24
N SER A 452 2.63 -23.67 18.28
CA SER A 452 1.84 -24.90 18.35
C SER A 452 2.56 -26.17 17.88
N GLY A 453 3.86 -26.08 17.56
CA GLY A 453 4.64 -27.23 17.08
C GLY A 453 4.42 -27.57 15.60
N LYS A 454 3.68 -26.75 14.85
CA LYS A 454 3.53 -26.85 13.38
C LYS A 454 4.77 -26.34 12.62
N ASN A 455 5.84 -26.01 13.33
CA ASN A 455 7.01 -25.27 12.86
C ASN A 455 6.64 -23.88 12.34
N ASN A 456 6.59 -23.66 11.03
CA ASN A 456 6.28 -22.34 10.45
C ASN A 456 4.84 -22.26 9.94
N GLY A 457 4.30 -21.05 9.91
CA GLY A 457 2.98 -20.71 9.37
C GLY A 457 3.04 -19.45 8.52
N VAL A 458 1.92 -19.11 7.88
CA VAL A 458 1.77 -17.87 7.12
C VAL A 458 0.77 -16.97 7.83
N VAL A 459 1.14 -15.72 8.11
CA VAL A 459 0.27 -14.73 8.74
C VAL A 459 -0.12 -13.64 7.76
N ALA A 460 -1.40 -13.27 7.73
CA ALA A 460 -1.89 -12.15 6.95
C ALA A 460 -1.55 -10.81 7.64
N ARG A 461 -0.96 -9.87 6.91
CA ARG A 461 -0.69 -8.50 7.40
C ARG A 461 -1.80 -7.51 7.05
N CYS A 462 -2.56 -7.80 6.01
CA CYS A 462 -3.80 -7.11 5.66
C CYS A 462 -5.00 -8.06 5.65
N HIS A 463 -6.19 -7.50 5.54
CA HIS A 463 -7.41 -8.27 5.35
C HIS A 463 -7.48 -8.77 3.90
N PHE A 464 -7.91 -10.02 3.71
CA PHE A 464 -8.26 -10.55 2.39
C PHE A 464 -9.75 -10.84 2.35
N GLU A 465 -10.48 -10.11 1.52
CA GLU A 465 -11.93 -10.34 1.38
C GLU A 465 -12.22 -11.73 0.83
N ARG A 466 -13.40 -12.27 1.20
CA ARG A 466 -13.86 -13.57 0.72
C ARG A 466 -13.90 -13.58 -0.82
N GLY A 467 -13.31 -14.61 -1.43
CA GLY A 467 -13.22 -14.75 -2.88
C GLY A 467 -11.94 -14.14 -3.49
N THR A 468 -11.17 -13.38 -2.73
CA THR A 468 -9.88 -12.83 -3.20
C THR A 468 -8.84 -13.93 -3.30
N ALA A 469 -8.14 -14.04 -4.43
CA ALA A 469 -6.97 -14.90 -4.53
C ALA A 469 -5.78 -14.28 -3.77
N ILE A 470 -5.23 -15.04 -2.84
CA ILE A 470 -4.06 -14.68 -2.02
C ILE A 470 -2.77 -15.00 -2.78
N ALA A 471 -2.72 -16.17 -3.43
CA ALA A 471 -1.54 -16.66 -4.15
C ALA A 471 -1.90 -17.77 -5.14
N GLU A 472 -1.02 -18.01 -6.11
CA GLU A 472 -0.96 -19.29 -6.83
C GLU A 472 -0.12 -20.30 -6.01
N PHE A 473 -0.52 -21.57 -6.01
CA PHE A 473 0.25 -22.68 -5.47
C PHE A 473 1.27 -23.15 -6.53
N VAL A 474 2.48 -22.60 -6.46
CA VAL A 474 3.54 -22.83 -7.47
C VAL A 474 4.61 -23.79 -6.96
N GLY A 475 5.21 -24.57 -7.86
CA GLY A 475 6.29 -25.48 -7.51
C GLY A 475 6.76 -26.28 -8.71
N PHE A 476 7.40 -27.43 -8.45
CA PHE A 476 7.87 -28.33 -9.49
C PHE A 476 6.72 -29.21 -10.01
N ILE A 477 6.42 -29.14 -11.31
CA ILE A 477 5.34 -29.90 -11.97
C ILE A 477 5.90 -31.22 -12.48
N THR A 478 5.48 -32.33 -11.88
CA THR A 478 5.96 -33.69 -12.21
C THR A 478 4.85 -34.72 -12.01
N ARG A 479 5.17 -36.02 -11.99
CA ARG A 479 4.27 -37.12 -11.60
C ARG A 479 5.05 -38.25 -10.93
N GLY A 480 4.34 -39.11 -10.20
CA GLY A 480 4.93 -40.31 -9.59
C GLY A 480 5.68 -40.06 -8.28
N ILE A 481 5.60 -38.85 -7.71
CA ILE A 481 6.06 -38.59 -6.35
C ILE A 481 5.06 -39.22 -5.37
N ASP A 482 5.57 -40.00 -4.43
CA ASP A 482 4.82 -40.61 -3.34
C ASP A 482 5.55 -40.46 -2.00
N GLY A 483 4.83 -40.63 -0.90
CA GLY A 483 5.37 -40.55 0.46
C GLY A 483 5.72 -39.13 0.97
N VAL A 484 5.51 -38.10 0.16
CA VAL A 484 5.71 -36.68 0.51
C VAL A 484 4.55 -35.82 0.03
N ASP A 485 4.44 -34.62 0.59
CA ASP A 485 3.33 -33.71 0.32
C ASP A 485 3.39 -33.13 -1.11
N VAL A 486 2.33 -33.39 -1.89
CA VAL A 486 2.14 -32.88 -3.26
C VAL A 486 0.71 -32.41 -3.47
N MET A 487 0.52 -31.39 -4.29
CA MET A 487 -0.79 -30.98 -4.78
C MET A 487 -1.11 -31.72 -6.08
N VAL A 488 -2.28 -32.34 -6.19
CA VAL A 488 -2.68 -33.04 -7.42
C VAL A 488 -3.56 -32.13 -8.28
N GLY A 489 -3.08 -31.85 -9.49
CA GLY A 489 -3.80 -31.13 -10.53
C GLY A 489 -4.16 -32.06 -11.70
N GLY A 490 -4.82 -31.49 -12.70
CA GLY A 490 -5.30 -32.19 -13.88
C GLY A 490 -6.60 -32.96 -13.64
N ASN A 491 -7.00 -33.70 -14.66
CA ASN A 491 -8.15 -34.59 -14.64
C ASN A 491 -7.72 -36.05 -14.42
N ALA A 492 -8.68 -36.98 -14.38
CA ALA A 492 -8.40 -38.40 -14.12
C ALA A 492 -7.51 -39.05 -15.20
N GLU A 493 -7.53 -38.55 -16.44
CA GLU A 493 -6.76 -39.09 -17.57
C GLU A 493 -5.35 -38.49 -17.63
N ARG A 494 -5.22 -37.21 -17.29
CA ARG A 494 -3.96 -36.45 -17.37
C ARG A 494 -3.60 -35.81 -16.03
N PRO A 495 -3.37 -36.58 -14.95
CA PRO A 495 -2.97 -36.02 -13.68
C PRO A 495 -1.53 -35.50 -13.74
N TYR A 496 -1.29 -34.45 -12.97
CA TYR A 496 0.05 -33.96 -12.64
C TYR A 496 0.13 -33.62 -11.15
N GLN A 497 1.35 -33.48 -10.63
CA GLN A 497 1.63 -33.11 -9.26
C GLN A 497 2.40 -31.80 -9.22
N ILE A 498 2.05 -30.92 -8.28
CA ILE A 498 2.85 -29.75 -7.91
C ILE A 498 3.58 -30.08 -6.62
N PHE A 499 4.90 -30.20 -6.70
CA PHE A 499 5.76 -30.53 -5.56
C PHE A 499 6.51 -29.28 -5.09
N GLN A 500 6.27 -28.88 -3.84
CA GLN A 500 6.99 -27.78 -3.20
C GLN A 500 8.17 -28.27 -2.37
N GLY A 501 8.90 -29.28 -2.82
CA GLY A 501 10.03 -29.86 -2.09
C GLY A 501 11.17 -28.86 -1.88
N LYS A 502 11.88 -28.58 -2.98
CA LYS A 502 13.06 -27.69 -3.04
C LYS A 502 12.78 -26.30 -3.58
N MET A 503 11.59 -26.08 -4.14
CA MET A 503 11.19 -24.80 -4.74
C MET A 503 9.69 -24.59 -4.60
N GLY A 504 9.26 -23.34 -4.61
CA GLY A 504 7.85 -22.96 -4.56
C GLY A 504 7.72 -21.53 -4.09
N ASN A 505 6.64 -21.20 -3.38
CA ASN A 505 6.49 -19.90 -2.74
C ASN A 505 6.02 -20.07 -1.29
N PHE A 506 5.57 -18.98 -0.66
CA PHE A 506 5.11 -19.02 0.73
C PHE A 506 3.93 -19.98 0.98
N THR A 507 3.20 -20.44 -0.06
CA THR A 507 2.07 -21.37 0.14
C THR A 507 2.51 -22.70 0.74
N ARG A 508 3.79 -23.07 0.62
CA ARG A 508 4.38 -24.25 1.26
C ARG A 508 4.16 -24.26 2.77
N PHE A 509 4.15 -23.08 3.39
CA PHE A 509 4.10 -22.92 4.84
C PHE A 509 2.68 -22.66 5.35
N ILE A 510 1.66 -22.75 4.49
CA ILE A 510 0.25 -22.62 4.90
C ILE A 510 -0.16 -23.90 5.62
N ASN A 511 -0.47 -23.79 6.90
CA ASN A 511 -0.85 -24.92 7.73
C ASN A 511 -2.30 -25.38 7.50
N HIS A 512 -2.56 -26.61 7.96
CA HIS A 512 -3.92 -27.12 8.05
C HIS A 512 -4.73 -26.49 9.18
N SER A 513 -6.01 -26.26 8.93
CA SER A 513 -7.05 -26.18 9.95
C SER A 513 -8.28 -26.99 9.56
N CYS A 514 -8.92 -27.65 10.54
CA CYS A 514 -10.22 -28.28 10.34
C CYS A 514 -11.36 -27.25 10.15
N ARG A 515 -11.11 -25.98 10.47
CA ARG A 515 -12.00 -24.84 10.21
C ARG A 515 -11.21 -23.74 9.47
N PRO A 516 -10.85 -23.97 8.20
CA PRO A 516 -9.93 -23.09 7.49
C PRO A 516 -10.56 -21.75 7.12
N ASN A 517 -9.70 -20.74 7.02
CA ASN A 517 -10.07 -19.38 6.56
C ASN A 517 -9.69 -19.12 5.10
N SER A 518 -9.12 -20.10 4.40
CA SER A 518 -8.86 -20.08 2.96
C SER A 518 -9.10 -21.47 2.34
N GLN A 519 -9.04 -21.59 1.01
CA GLN A 519 -9.24 -22.85 0.30
C GLN A 519 -8.44 -22.89 -1.00
N PHE A 520 -8.15 -24.10 -1.48
CA PHE A 520 -7.65 -24.27 -2.85
C PHE A 520 -8.80 -24.14 -3.86
N GLN A 521 -8.55 -23.48 -4.97
CA GLN A 521 -9.48 -23.35 -6.08
C GLN A 521 -8.74 -23.48 -7.40
N ARG A 522 -9.24 -24.35 -8.29
CA ARG A 522 -8.74 -24.45 -9.66
C ARG A 522 -9.29 -23.31 -10.50
N PHE A 523 -8.44 -22.72 -11.32
CA PHE A 523 -8.78 -21.67 -12.25
C PHE A 523 -8.00 -21.85 -13.55
N TYR A 524 -8.67 -21.64 -14.69
CA TYR A 524 -8.00 -21.68 -15.98
C TYR A 524 -7.69 -20.25 -16.41
N TRP A 525 -6.39 -19.96 -16.53
CA TRP A 525 -5.89 -18.73 -17.11
C TRP A 525 -5.17 -19.05 -18.41
N ARG A 526 -5.65 -18.49 -19.52
CA ARG A 526 -5.12 -18.71 -20.86
C ARG A 526 -4.99 -20.20 -21.20
N GLY A 527 -6.07 -20.95 -20.94
CA GLY A 527 -6.16 -22.40 -21.20
C GLY A 527 -5.29 -23.27 -20.29
N THR A 528 -4.58 -22.68 -19.32
CA THR A 528 -3.68 -23.40 -18.40
C THR A 528 -4.29 -23.46 -17.00
N GLU A 529 -4.37 -24.66 -16.42
CA GLU A 529 -4.84 -24.86 -15.05
C GLU A 529 -3.87 -24.22 -14.03
N ARG A 530 -4.44 -23.48 -13.10
CA ARG A 530 -3.79 -22.82 -11.96
C ARG A 530 -4.49 -23.27 -10.68
N VAL A 531 -3.71 -23.63 -9.66
CA VAL A 531 -4.25 -23.93 -8.33
C VAL A 531 -4.04 -22.69 -7.46
N LEU A 532 -5.12 -22.06 -7.03
CA LEU A 532 -5.10 -20.80 -6.29
C LEU A 532 -5.41 -21.04 -4.81
N VAL A 533 -4.79 -20.27 -3.93
CA VAL A 533 -5.24 -20.10 -2.54
C VAL A 533 -6.21 -18.93 -2.49
N VAL A 534 -7.49 -19.21 -2.24
CA VAL A 534 -8.57 -18.22 -2.23
C VAL A 534 -9.07 -17.98 -0.81
N SER A 535 -9.19 -16.72 -0.43
CA SER A 535 -9.65 -16.28 0.89
C SER A 535 -11.11 -16.66 1.13
N ARG A 536 -11.42 -17.16 2.33
CA ARG A 536 -12.80 -17.28 2.86
C ARG A 536 -13.16 -16.14 3.82
N GLY A 537 -12.40 -15.04 3.79
CA GLY A 537 -12.46 -13.92 4.72
C GLY A 537 -11.36 -14.00 5.77
N VAL A 538 -10.10 -13.83 5.33
CA VAL A 538 -8.94 -13.82 6.23
C VAL A 538 -8.77 -12.42 6.84
N SER A 539 -8.79 -12.35 8.16
CA SER A 539 -8.55 -11.10 8.89
C SER A 539 -7.06 -10.80 9.01
N ALA A 540 -6.71 -9.52 9.05
CA ALA A 540 -5.33 -9.13 9.34
C ALA A 540 -4.89 -9.66 10.72
N GLY A 541 -3.64 -10.10 10.81
CA GLY A 541 -3.05 -10.73 11.99
C GLY A 541 -3.38 -12.21 12.18
N SER A 542 -4.27 -12.80 11.37
CA SER A 542 -4.61 -14.22 11.48
C SER A 542 -3.68 -15.11 10.66
N GLU A 543 -3.42 -16.32 11.15
CA GLU A 543 -2.76 -17.38 10.38
C GLU A 543 -3.65 -17.80 9.20
N ILE A 544 -3.10 -17.84 8.00
CA ILE A 544 -3.76 -18.38 6.81
C ILE A 544 -3.70 -19.91 6.89
N THR A 545 -4.86 -20.55 6.80
CA THR A 545 -4.99 -22.00 6.88
C THR A 545 -5.92 -22.55 5.82
N VAL A 546 -5.68 -23.81 5.42
CA VAL A 546 -6.48 -24.55 4.43
C VAL A 546 -6.90 -25.92 4.98
N ASP A 547 -7.90 -26.54 4.36
CA ASP A 547 -8.20 -27.95 4.60
C ASP A 547 -7.33 -28.81 3.68
N TYR A 548 -6.55 -29.74 4.25
CA TYR A 548 -5.71 -30.66 3.48
C TYR A 548 -6.48 -31.89 2.95
N SER A 549 -7.77 -32.03 3.28
CA SER A 549 -8.67 -33.14 2.92
C SER A 549 -8.44 -34.45 3.68
N ASP A 550 -9.50 -35.27 3.77
CA ASP A 550 -9.44 -36.58 4.43
C ASP A 550 -8.47 -37.56 3.76
N LEU A 551 -8.22 -37.42 2.45
CA LEU A 551 -7.32 -38.31 1.72
C LEU A 551 -5.86 -38.11 2.13
N TYR A 552 -5.46 -36.85 2.33
CA TYR A 552 -4.15 -36.49 2.83
C TYR A 552 -3.95 -37.08 4.23
N TRP A 553 -4.89 -36.78 5.15
CA TRP A 553 -4.80 -37.23 6.53
C TRP A 553 -4.77 -38.76 6.62
N ARG A 554 -5.61 -39.50 5.89
CA ARG A 554 -5.61 -40.98 5.91
C ARG A 554 -4.27 -41.63 5.61
N LYS A 555 -3.40 -40.98 4.83
CA LYS A 555 -2.06 -41.47 4.49
C LYS A 555 -0.99 -41.08 5.51
N LEU A 556 -1.33 -40.24 6.49
CA LEU A 556 -0.42 -39.72 7.50
C LEU A 556 -0.70 -40.32 8.87
N ARG A 557 0.35 -40.82 9.51
CA ARG A 557 0.33 -41.24 10.92
C ARG A 557 0.71 -40.06 11.82
N LYS A 558 -0.08 -38.98 11.80
CA LYS A 558 0.15 -37.77 12.60
C LYS A 558 -1.15 -37.21 13.15
N ASN A 559 -1.09 -36.67 14.37
CA ASN A 559 -2.21 -35.93 14.95
C ASN A 559 -2.24 -34.50 14.39
N CYS A 560 -3.45 -33.99 14.16
CA CYS A 560 -3.65 -32.60 13.74
C CYS A 560 -3.48 -31.64 14.92
N LEU A 561 -2.68 -30.59 14.70
CA LEU A 561 -2.36 -29.56 15.70
C LEU A 561 -3.09 -28.23 15.44
N CYS A 562 -4.26 -28.27 14.80
CA CYS A 562 -4.98 -27.04 14.44
C CYS A 562 -5.66 -26.34 15.63
N GLY A 563 -5.93 -27.05 16.72
CA GLY A 563 -6.55 -26.49 17.93
C GLY A 563 -8.05 -26.15 17.82
N GLU A 564 -8.70 -26.46 16.70
CA GLU A 564 -10.13 -26.17 16.52
C GLU A 564 -11.03 -27.05 17.42
N PRO A 565 -12.08 -26.48 18.04
CA PRO A 565 -13.13 -27.26 18.67
C PRO A 565 -13.79 -28.19 17.64
N GLY A 566 -13.71 -29.51 17.86
CA GLY A 566 -14.17 -30.50 16.88
C GLY A 566 -13.15 -30.85 15.80
N CYS A 567 -11.85 -30.74 16.09
CA CYS A 567 -10.79 -31.22 15.20
C CYS A 567 -11.02 -32.67 14.75
N ARG A 568 -11.03 -32.91 13.43
CA ARG A 568 -11.32 -34.21 12.82
C ARG A 568 -10.22 -35.26 13.04
N TYR A 569 -8.98 -34.83 13.29
CA TYR A 569 -7.80 -35.71 13.26
C TYR A 569 -6.93 -35.59 14.53
N ALA A 570 -7.53 -35.27 15.67
CA ALA A 570 -6.81 -35.05 16.93
C ALA A 570 -6.10 -36.31 17.48
N HIS A 571 -6.62 -37.51 17.18
CA HIS A 571 -6.17 -38.80 17.74
C HIS A 571 -5.86 -39.84 16.65
N GLN A 572 -5.36 -39.40 15.50
CA GLN A 572 -5.12 -40.28 14.37
C GLN A 572 -3.88 -41.18 14.54
N ALA A 573 -2.85 -40.70 15.23
CA ALA A 573 -1.63 -41.47 15.51
C ALA A 573 -1.87 -42.63 16.50
N ASP A 574 -2.94 -42.55 17.30
CA ASP A 574 -3.27 -43.54 18.35
C ASP A 574 -4.14 -44.70 17.82
N GLN A 575 -4.60 -44.64 16.57
CA GLN A 575 -5.50 -45.62 15.93
C GLN A 575 -4.77 -46.64 15.03
N GLY A 576 -3.43 -46.70 15.12
CA GLY A 576 -2.56 -47.47 14.23
C GLY A 576 -1.92 -48.70 14.85
#